data_AF-A0A2V6HCS0-F1
#
_entry.id   AF-A0A2V6HCS0-F1
#
_cell.length_a   1.000
_cell.length_b   1.000
_cell.length_c   1.000
_cell.angle_alpha   90.00
_cell.angle_beta   90.00
_cell.angle_gamma   90.00
#
_symmetry.space_group_name_H-M   'P 1'
#
loop_
_entity.id
_entity.type
_entity.pdbx_description
1 polymer ?
#
loop_
_entity_poly.entity_id
_entity_poly.type
_entity_poly.pdbx_seq_one_letter_code
_entity_poly.pdbx_strand_id
1 'polypeptide(L)'
;PVPKKIPAHWINNRWGQKWPGLVEAANIDTYFEGRKPEWIIKTAEQFYTGLGFSPLPESFWKKSDLYPLPPDSKRKKNTHASCWHIDLENDIRSLQSIEPNARWFFTAHHELGHGYYFKAYTRPEVPYLLRLGAAPGFHEGVGELIALASSQVPYLQSRGVYLFLLRRDAALGSGHLCAQPAARSMERALVEIRFRFSRHRVAVAARRRILRCRY
;
A
#
# COMPACT_ATOMS: atom_id res chain seq x y z
N PRO A 1 6.70 29.51 21.04
CA PRO A 1 7.80 28.61 21.47
C PRO A 1 7.74 27.31 20.65
N VAL A 2 8.88 26.76 20.23
CA VAL A 2 8.90 25.49 19.48
C VAL A 2 8.46 24.36 20.42
N PRO A 3 7.43 23.56 20.06
CA PRO A 3 6.93 22.52 20.95
C PRO A 3 7.93 21.35 21.08
N LYS A 4 8.00 20.74 22.27
CA LYS A 4 8.86 19.58 22.55
C LYS A 4 8.46 18.30 21.79
N LYS A 5 7.22 18.22 21.32
CA LYS A 5 6.67 17.10 20.53
C LYS A 5 5.91 17.67 19.34
N ILE A 6 5.95 16.97 18.22
CA ILE A 6 5.18 17.34 17.03
C ILE A 6 3.69 17.09 17.34
N PRO A 7 2.82 18.11 17.27
CA PRO A 7 1.39 17.92 17.39
C PRO A 7 0.87 16.99 16.29
N ALA A 8 0.07 15.99 16.66
CA ALA A 8 -0.36 14.95 15.71
C ALA A 8 -1.15 15.51 14.51
N HIS A 9 -1.87 16.63 14.70
CA HIS A 9 -2.65 17.29 13.65
C HIS A 9 -1.79 18.14 12.69
N TRP A 10 -0.48 18.31 12.95
CA TRP A 10 0.43 18.99 12.02
C TRP A 10 0.88 18.07 10.89
N ILE A 11 0.73 16.75 11.06
CA ILE A 11 1.04 15.78 10.02
C ILE A 11 -0.23 15.60 9.18
N ASN A 12 -0.12 15.78 7.87
CA ASN A 12 -1.24 15.66 6.92
C ASN A 12 -1.66 14.20 6.67
N ASN A 13 -1.85 13.45 7.75
CA ASN A 13 -2.35 12.10 7.81
C ASN A 13 -3.07 11.94 9.14
N ARG A 14 -4.33 11.54 9.09
CA ARG A 14 -5.22 11.43 10.27
C ARG A 14 -4.59 10.67 11.45
N TRP A 15 -3.74 9.70 11.18
CA TRP A 15 -3.09 8.87 12.20
C TRP A 15 -1.59 9.07 12.29
N GLY A 16 -1.01 10.03 11.57
CA GLY A 16 0.43 10.28 11.52
C GLY A 16 1.27 9.06 11.11
N GLN A 17 0.68 8.10 10.40
CA GLN A 17 1.34 6.86 9.98
C GLN A 17 2.20 7.06 8.74
N LYS A 18 1.80 8.01 7.88
CA LYS A 18 2.57 8.50 6.73
C LYS A 18 2.63 10.02 6.82
N TRP A 19 3.71 10.64 6.34
CA TRP A 19 3.94 12.07 6.50
C TRP A 19 3.98 12.76 5.12
N PRO A 20 2.88 12.71 4.35
CA PRO A 20 2.85 13.25 2.99
C PRO A 20 2.92 14.77 3.01
N GLY A 21 3.48 15.35 1.93
CA GLY A 21 3.46 16.80 1.70
C GLY A 21 4.35 17.63 2.62
N LEU A 22 5.25 17.02 3.40
CA LEU A 22 6.23 17.76 4.21
C LEU A 22 7.39 18.33 3.40
N VAL A 23 7.72 17.69 2.27
CA VAL A 23 8.79 18.11 1.37
C VAL A 23 8.18 18.29 -0.01
N GLU A 24 8.13 19.52 -0.50
CA GLU A 24 7.55 19.86 -1.81
C GLU A 24 8.29 19.13 -2.94
N ALA A 25 9.61 19.04 -2.87
CA ALA A 25 10.45 18.35 -3.85
C ALA A 25 10.16 16.83 -3.94
N ALA A 26 9.44 16.24 -2.99
CA ALA A 26 9.01 14.84 -3.04
C ALA A 26 7.66 14.66 -3.76
N ASN A 27 6.96 15.75 -4.10
CA ASN A 27 5.73 15.69 -4.87
C ASN A 27 6.04 15.54 -6.37
N ILE A 28 5.62 14.42 -6.94
CA ILE A 28 5.79 14.10 -8.36
C ILE A 28 4.44 14.02 -9.11
N ASP A 29 3.35 14.50 -8.51
CA ASP A 29 2.00 14.41 -9.08
C ASP A 29 1.88 15.14 -10.44
N THR A 30 2.68 16.19 -10.65
CA THR A 30 2.72 16.94 -11.92
C THR A 30 3.05 16.05 -13.13
N TYR A 31 3.83 14.99 -12.95
CA TYR A 31 4.18 14.05 -14.02
C TYR A 31 3.05 13.06 -14.37
N PHE A 32 1.98 13.04 -13.58
CA PHE A 32 0.80 12.24 -13.81
C PHE A 32 -0.35 13.03 -14.44
N GLU A 33 -0.24 14.37 -14.53
CA GLU A 33 -1.22 15.22 -15.20
C GLU A 33 -1.44 14.79 -16.65
N GLY A 34 -2.70 14.80 -17.08
CA GLY A 34 -3.11 14.34 -18.42
C GLY A 34 -3.08 12.82 -18.63
N ARG A 35 -2.56 12.03 -17.68
CA ARG A 35 -2.63 10.57 -17.76
C ARG A 35 -4.02 10.07 -17.38
N LYS A 36 -4.40 8.94 -17.98
CA LYS A 36 -5.66 8.25 -17.66
C LYS A 36 -5.50 7.35 -16.44
N PRO A 37 -6.51 7.20 -15.56
CA PRO A 37 -6.50 6.21 -14.49
C PRO A 37 -6.15 4.78 -14.96
N GLU A 38 -6.61 4.39 -16.14
CA GLU A 38 -6.31 3.10 -16.78
C GLU A 38 -4.82 2.90 -16.98
N TRP A 39 -4.09 3.97 -17.31
CA TRP A 39 -2.65 3.91 -17.53
C TRP A 39 -1.91 3.51 -16.25
N ILE A 40 -2.39 3.97 -15.08
CA ILE A 40 -1.79 3.65 -13.78
C ILE A 40 -1.83 2.14 -13.53
N ILE A 41 -3.02 1.54 -13.57
CA ILE A 41 -3.21 0.12 -13.27
C ILE A 41 -2.59 -0.79 -14.33
N LYS A 42 -2.60 -0.38 -15.61
CA LYS A 42 -1.94 -1.12 -16.68
C LYS A 42 -0.42 -1.05 -16.58
N THR A 43 0.13 0.09 -16.16
CA THR A 43 1.57 0.19 -15.87
C THR A 43 1.96 -0.69 -14.69
N ALA A 44 1.11 -0.77 -13.66
CA ALA A 44 1.33 -1.69 -12.56
C ALA A 44 1.31 -3.17 -13.03
N GLU A 45 0.38 -3.57 -13.91
CA GLU A 45 0.40 -4.93 -14.51
C GLU A 45 1.68 -5.17 -15.33
N GLN A 46 2.10 -4.19 -16.14
CA GLN A 46 3.32 -4.27 -16.95
C GLN A 46 4.58 -4.48 -16.13
N PHE A 47 4.64 -3.97 -14.90
CA PHE A 47 5.73 -4.24 -13.98
C PHE A 47 5.88 -5.75 -13.73
N TYR A 48 4.79 -6.44 -13.39
CA TYR A 48 4.81 -7.87 -13.10
C TYR A 48 4.99 -8.72 -14.35
N THR A 49 4.36 -8.36 -15.47
CA THR A 49 4.57 -9.10 -16.72
C THR A 49 5.99 -8.93 -17.25
N GLY A 50 6.61 -7.77 -17.02
CA GLY A 50 8.04 -7.54 -17.30
C GLY A 50 8.98 -8.40 -16.46
N LEU A 51 8.55 -8.84 -15.27
CA LEU A 51 9.27 -9.83 -14.44
C LEU A 51 9.01 -11.28 -14.86
N GLY A 52 8.20 -11.51 -15.91
CA GLY A 52 7.89 -12.83 -16.44
C GLY A 52 6.61 -13.47 -15.87
N PHE A 53 5.83 -12.76 -15.05
CA PHE A 53 4.53 -13.28 -14.62
C PHE A 53 3.50 -13.24 -15.75
N SER A 54 2.54 -14.18 -15.73
CA SER A 54 1.42 -14.15 -16.68
C SER A 54 0.48 -12.95 -16.42
N PRO A 55 -0.16 -12.38 -17.45
CA PRO A 55 -1.08 -11.24 -17.28
C PRO A 55 -2.26 -11.59 -16.36
N LEU A 56 -2.89 -10.57 -15.78
CA LEU A 56 -4.10 -10.77 -14.99
C LEU A 56 -5.23 -11.30 -15.88
N PRO A 57 -6.09 -12.19 -15.37
CA PRO A 57 -7.17 -12.76 -16.16
C PRO A 57 -8.14 -11.67 -16.63
N GLU A 58 -8.82 -11.89 -17.76
CA GLU A 58 -9.78 -10.91 -18.29
C GLU A 58 -10.89 -10.56 -17.28
N SER A 59 -11.26 -11.52 -16.43
CA SER A 59 -12.19 -11.35 -15.32
C SER A 59 -11.76 -10.26 -14.35
N PHE A 60 -10.46 -10.08 -14.09
CA PHE A 60 -9.95 -9.02 -13.23
C PHE A 60 -10.40 -7.66 -13.74
N TRP A 61 -10.22 -7.40 -15.03
CA TRP A 61 -10.55 -6.11 -15.67
C TRP A 61 -12.06 -5.86 -15.72
N LYS A 62 -12.86 -6.91 -15.95
CA LYS A 62 -14.32 -6.81 -16.05
C LYS A 62 -15.02 -6.70 -14.70
N LYS A 63 -14.49 -7.33 -13.65
CA LYS A 63 -15.17 -7.51 -12.36
C LYS A 63 -14.58 -6.67 -11.21
N SER A 64 -13.39 -6.09 -11.37
CA SER A 64 -12.79 -5.22 -10.36
C SER A 64 -13.45 -3.84 -10.35
N ASP A 65 -13.52 -3.23 -9.17
CA ASP A 65 -14.03 -1.87 -8.99
C ASP A 65 -12.84 -0.93 -8.82
N LEU A 66 -12.21 -0.54 -9.94
CA LEU A 66 -10.89 0.10 -9.96
C LEU A 66 -10.89 1.63 -9.84
N TYR A 67 -12.00 2.30 -10.18
CA TYR A 67 -12.02 3.75 -10.34
C TYR A 67 -12.93 4.44 -9.31
N PRO A 68 -12.74 5.74 -9.03
CA PRO A 68 -13.62 6.50 -8.17
C PRO A 68 -15.07 6.42 -8.63
N LEU A 69 -15.99 6.52 -7.67
CA LEU A 69 -17.39 6.69 -7.99
C LEU A 69 -17.64 8.09 -8.56
N PRO A 70 -18.56 8.23 -9.53
CA PRO A 70 -19.06 9.54 -9.93
C PRO A 70 -19.58 10.32 -8.71
N PRO A 71 -19.43 11.66 -8.68
CA PRO A 71 -19.85 12.49 -7.54
C PRO A 71 -21.34 12.34 -7.17
N ASP A 72 -22.19 12.06 -8.16
CA ASP A 72 -23.63 11.89 -8.06
C ASP A 72 -24.06 10.43 -7.75
N SER A 73 -23.10 9.53 -7.55
CA SER A 73 -23.40 8.13 -7.31
C SER A 73 -24.16 7.91 -5.99
N LYS A 74 -25.26 7.15 -6.08
CA LYS A 74 -26.00 6.64 -4.91
C LYS A 74 -25.26 5.49 -4.21
N ARG A 75 -24.32 4.83 -4.90
CA ARG A 75 -23.50 3.75 -4.35
C ARG A 75 -22.49 4.35 -3.36
N LYS A 76 -22.19 3.63 -2.28
CA LYS A 76 -21.05 3.95 -1.40
C LYS A 76 -19.95 2.91 -1.63
N LYS A 77 -18.71 3.37 -1.66
CA LYS A 77 -17.53 2.55 -1.92
C LYS A 77 -16.55 2.70 -0.77
N ASN A 78 -15.98 1.58 -0.34
CA ASN A 78 -14.87 1.62 0.61
C ASN A 78 -13.66 2.27 -0.07
N THR A 79 -13.07 3.28 0.56
CA THR A 79 -11.95 4.04 0.01
C THR A 79 -10.59 3.41 0.34
N HIS A 80 -10.57 2.38 1.20
CA HIS A 80 -9.37 1.60 1.45
C HIS A 80 -9.16 0.61 0.30
N ALA A 81 -8.01 0.72 -0.36
CA ALA A 81 -7.63 -0.19 -1.43
C ALA A 81 -7.50 -1.62 -0.90
N SER A 82 -7.84 -2.59 -1.74
CA SER A 82 -7.68 -4.02 -1.42
C SER A 82 -7.67 -4.88 -2.68
N CYS A 83 -7.07 -6.05 -2.57
CA CYS A 83 -7.08 -7.09 -3.58
C CYS A 83 -7.56 -8.40 -2.96
N TRP A 84 -8.39 -9.15 -3.69
CA TRP A 84 -9.14 -10.28 -3.17
C TRP A 84 -8.99 -11.50 -4.06
N HIS A 85 -8.80 -12.65 -3.43
CA HIS A 85 -8.84 -13.97 -4.05
C HIS A 85 -10.21 -14.59 -3.75
N ILE A 86 -11.14 -14.50 -4.69
CA ILE A 86 -12.57 -14.71 -4.44
C ILE A 86 -12.91 -16.20 -4.32
N ASP A 87 -12.36 -17.01 -5.21
CA ASP A 87 -12.63 -18.45 -5.33
C ASP A 87 -11.45 -19.32 -4.88
N LEU A 88 -10.38 -18.68 -4.38
CA LEU A 88 -9.09 -19.30 -4.12
C LEU A 88 -8.44 -19.95 -5.36
N GLU A 89 -8.90 -19.60 -6.57
CA GLU A 89 -8.37 -20.07 -7.85
C GLU A 89 -8.07 -18.89 -8.78
N ASN A 90 -8.93 -18.63 -9.77
CA ASN A 90 -8.66 -17.74 -10.89
C ASN A 90 -9.45 -16.43 -10.80
N ASP A 91 -10.40 -16.30 -9.88
CA ASP A 91 -11.17 -15.08 -9.68
C ASP A 91 -10.45 -14.16 -8.68
N ILE A 92 -9.57 -13.33 -9.22
CA ILE A 92 -8.87 -12.27 -8.49
C ILE A 92 -9.50 -10.93 -8.87
N ARG A 93 -9.78 -10.10 -7.87
CA ARG A 93 -10.39 -8.79 -8.05
C ARG A 93 -9.74 -7.76 -7.17
N SER A 94 -9.77 -6.50 -7.59
CA SER A 94 -9.30 -5.39 -6.77
C SER A 94 -10.37 -4.33 -6.60
N LEU A 95 -10.41 -3.73 -5.41
CA LEU A 95 -11.22 -2.58 -5.08
C LEU A 95 -10.26 -1.41 -4.83
N GLN A 96 -10.27 -0.44 -5.74
CA GLN A 96 -9.39 0.73 -5.71
C GLN A 96 -10.17 1.95 -6.18
N SER A 97 -9.66 3.16 -5.99
CA SER A 97 -10.27 4.39 -6.50
C SER A 97 -9.24 5.19 -7.29
N ILE A 98 -8.66 4.55 -8.31
CA ILE A 98 -7.47 4.99 -9.01
C ILE A 98 -7.67 6.35 -9.67
N GLU A 99 -6.76 7.27 -9.35
CA GLU A 99 -6.65 8.60 -9.94
C GLU A 99 -5.23 8.78 -10.52
N PRO A 100 -5.02 9.70 -11.48
CA PRO A 100 -3.71 9.91 -12.09
C PRO A 100 -2.82 10.74 -11.16
N ASN A 101 -2.31 10.12 -10.09
CA ASN A 101 -1.36 10.72 -9.16
C ASN A 101 -0.38 9.67 -8.59
N ALA A 102 0.67 10.13 -7.92
CA ALA A 102 1.74 9.28 -7.40
C ALA A 102 1.22 8.30 -6.35
N ARG A 103 0.28 8.73 -5.50
CA ARG A 103 -0.32 7.89 -4.46
C ARG A 103 -0.96 6.64 -5.07
N TRP A 104 -1.78 6.80 -6.11
CA TRP A 104 -2.44 5.66 -6.76
C TRP A 104 -1.48 4.86 -7.63
N PHE A 105 -0.42 5.47 -8.17
CA PHE A 105 0.65 4.74 -8.83
C PHE A 105 1.30 3.71 -7.90
N PHE A 106 1.73 4.12 -6.71
CA PHE A 106 2.35 3.18 -5.77
C PHE A 106 1.33 2.21 -5.16
N THR A 107 0.11 2.68 -4.86
CA THR A 107 -0.97 1.82 -4.35
C THR A 107 -1.32 0.72 -5.35
N ALA A 108 -1.46 1.04 -6.64
CA ALA A 108 -1.78 0.04 -7.65
C ALA A 108 -0.69 -1.05 -7.75
N HIS A 109 0.60 -0.68 -7.67
CA HIS A 109 1.69 -1.65 -7.64
C HIS A 109 1.63 -2.54 -6.39
N HIS A 110 1.29 -1.98 -5.22
CA HIS A 110 1.10 -2.71 -3.97
C HIS A 110 -0.05 -3.73 -4.08
N GLU A 111 -1.24 -3.28 -4.48
CA GLU A 111 -2.44 -4.14 -4.54
C GLU A 111 -2.31 -5.26 -5.57
N LEU A 112 -1.66 -4.98 -6.71
CA LEU A 112 -1.33 -6.04 -7.66
C LEU A 112 -0.32 -7.03 -7.08
N GLY A 113 0.51 -6.63 -6.11
CA GLY A 113 1.41 -7.53 -5.39
C GLY A 113 0.65 -8.64 -4.67
N HIS A 114 -0.45 -8.31 -4.01
CA HIS A 114 -1.36 -9.32 -3.48
C HIS A 114 -1.94 -10.21 -4.60
N GLY A 115 -2.42 -9.61 -5.69
CA GLY A 115 -2.99 -10.36 -6.82
C GLY A 115 -2.01 -11.36 -7.45
N TYR A 116 -0.78 -10.95 -7.69
CA TYR A 116 0.27 -11.82 -8.22
C TYR A 116 0.75 -12.85 -7.20
N TYR A 117 0.73 -12.53 -5.90
CA TYR A 117 1.01 -13.52 -4.87
C TYR A 117 -0.06 -14.60 -4.82
N PHE A 118 -1.35 -14.22 -4.94
CA PHE A 118 -2.46 -15.16 -5.08
C PHE A 118 -2.25 -16.11 -6.25
N LYS A 119 -1.87 -15.59 -7.43
CA LYS A 119 -1.55 -16.41 -8.59
C LYS A 119 -0.38 -17.35 -8.33
N ALA A 120 0.68 -16.89 -7.66
CA ALA A 120 1.89 -17.66 -7.45
C ALA A 120 1.67 -18.93 -6.59
N TYR A 121 0.82 -18.85 -5.56
CA TYR A 121 0.48 -20.02 -4.74
C TYR A 121 -0.74 -20.80 -5.23
N THR A 122 -1.46 -20.32 -6.25
CA THR A 122 -2.59 -21.04 -6.88
C THR A 122 -2.05 -22.11 -7.80
N ARG A 123 -1.63 -23.22 -7.20
CA ARG A 123 -1.07 -24.38 -7.89
C ARG A 123 -1.76 -25.66 -7.43
N PRO A 124 -1.88 -26.69 -8.29
CA PRO A 124 -2.52 -27.96 -7.91
C PRO A 124 -1.92 -28.60 -6.65
N GLU A 125 -0.60 -28.46 -6.46
CA GLU A 125 0.14 -29.00 -5.32
C GLU A 125 -0.05 -28.21 -4.01
N VAL A 126 -0.66 -27.02 -4.05
CA VAL A 126 -0.95 -26.20 -2.86
C VAL A 126 -2.43 -26.33 -2.50
N PRO A 127 -2.77 -27.07 -1.42
CA PRO A 127 -4.15 -27.20 -0.96
C PRO A 127 -4.78 -25.85 -0.63
N TYR A 128 -6.10 -25.72 -0.82
CA TYR A 128 -6.82 -24.46 -0.56
C TYR A 128 -6.57 -23.89 0.85
N LEU A 129 -6.43 -24.74 1.86
CA LEU A 129 -6.14 -24.32 3.24
C LEU A 129 -4.78 -23.62 3.41
N LEU A 130 -3.84 -23.85 2.48
CA LEU A 130 -2.50 -23.26 2.48
C LEU A 130 -2.36 -22.10 1.49
N ARG A 131 -3.43 -21.71 0.79
CA ARG A 131 -3.45 -20.58 -0.16
C ARG A 131 -3.58 -19.25 0.58
N LEU A 132 -2.60 -18.98 1.44
CA LEU A 132 -2.46 -17.80 2.29
C LEU A 132 -0.99 -17.38 2.35
N GLY A 133 -0.70 -16.21 2.92
CA GLY A 133 0.67 -15.77 3.14
C GLY A 133 1.37 -16.65 4.18
N ALA A 134 2.67 -16.88 4.02
CA ALA A 134 3.47 -17.73 4.94
C ALA A 134 3.39 -17.28 6.41
N ALA A 135 3.25 -15.97 6.63
CA ALA A 135 2.88 -15.38 7.90
C ALA A 135 2.02 -14.13 7.62
N PRO A 136 1.31 -13.57 8.63
CA PRO A 136 0.40 -12.44 8.42
C PRO A 136 1.04 -11.23 7.72
N GLY A 137 2.33 -10.98 7.96
CA GLY A 137 3.06 -9.86 7.35
C GLY A 137 3.60 -10.12 5.94
N PHE A 138 3.62 -11.36 5.45
CA PHE A 138 4.22 -11.66 4.14
C PHE A 138 3.40 -11.08 2.99
N HIS A 139 2.07 -11.12 3.08
CA HIS A 139 1.21 -10.54 2.05
C HIS A 139 1.46 -9.05 1.86
N GLU A 140 1.46 -8.29 2.97
CA GLU A 140 1.78 -6.86 2.99
C GLU A 140 3.23 -6.59 2.59
N GLY A 141 4.16 -7.44 3.02
CA GLY A 141 5.58 -7.31 2.68
C GLY A 141 5.85 -7.42 1.19
N VAL A 142 5.17 -8.33 0.48
CA VAL A 142 5.26 -8.43 -0.99
C VAL A 142 4.70 -7.17 -1.64
N GLY A 143 3.51 -6.71 -1.23
CA GLY A 143 2.92 -5.47 -1.76
C GLY A 143 3.83 -4.25 -1.56
N GLU A 144 4.35 -4.07 -0.34
CA GLU A 144 5.22 -2.94 -0.01
C GLU A 144 6.58 -3.01 -0.72
N LEU A 145 7.15 -4.21 -0.89
CA LEU A 145 8.38 -4.40 -1.65
C LEU A 145 8.22 -3.92 -3.10
N ILE A 146 7.09 -4.23 -3.74
CA ILE A 146 6.86 -3.84 -5.13
C ILE A 146 6.49 -2.36 -5.24
N ALA A 147 5.78 -1.80 -4.27
CA ALA A 147 5.59 -0.35 -4.18
C ALA A 147 6.93 0.40 -4.02
N LEU A 148 7.86 -0.15 -3.23
CA LEU A 148 9.22 0.38 -3.10
C LEU A 148 10.01 0.24 -4.41
N ALA A 149 9.91 -0.90 -5.09
CA ALA A 149 10.56 -1.12 -6.37
C ALA A 149 10.04 -0.15 -7.45
N SER A 150 8.73 0.11 -7.48
CA SER A 150 8.13 1.06 -8.41
C SER A 150 8.44 2.52 -8.06
N SER A 151 8.92 2.80 -6.85
CA SER A 151 9.42 4.12 -6.47
C SER A 151 10.86 4.38 -6.91
N GLN A 152 11.59 3.39 -7.42
CA GLN A 152 12.99 3.60 -7.81
C GLN A 152 13.10 4.54 -9.01
N VAL A 153 14.04 5.50 -8.94
CA VAL A 153 14.24 6.53 -9.97
C VAL A 153 14.39 5.95 -11.39
N PRO A 154 15.19 4.89 -11.64
CA PRO A 154 15.31 4.32 -12.98
C PRO A 154 13.97 3.82 -13.54
N TYR A 155 13.12 3.23 -12.70
CA TYR A 155 11.81 2.78 -13.12
C TYR A 155 10.87 3.95 -13.43
N LEU A 156 10.81 4.95 -12.54
CA LEU A 156 9.99 6.16 -12.76
C LEU A 156 10.39 6.90 -14.05
N GLN A 157 11.70 7.01 -14.33
CA GLN A 157 12.24 7.57 -15.57
C GLN A 157 11.82 6.75 -16.78
N SER A 158 11.94 5.42 -16.72
CA SER A 158 11.54 4.53 -17.82
C SER A 158 10.05 4.67 -18.18
N ARG A 159 9.20 5.10 -17.23
CA ARG A 159 7.76 5.35 -17.41
C ARG A 159 7.43 6.81 -17.73
N GLY A 160 8.45 7.66 -17.81
CA GLY A 160 8.29 9.09 -18.09
C GLY A 160 7.52 9.83 -17.00
N VAL A 161 7.56 9.33 -15.75
CA VAL A 161 6.93 9.97 -14.59
C VAL A 161 7.95 10.61 -13.64
N TYR A 162 9.18 10.79 -14.14
CA TYR A 162 10.24 11.49 -13.45
C TYR A 162 11.30 11.92 -14.47
N LEU A 163 11.72 13.18 -14.42
CA LEU A 163 12.81 13.69 -15.26
C LEU A 163 14.00 14.04 -14.37
N PHE A 164 15.16 13.44 -14.65
CA PHE A 164 16.41 13.89 -14.05
C PHE A 164 16.99 14.99 -14.94
N LEU A 165 16.81 16.24 -14.54
CA LEU A 165 17.64 17.31 -15.07
C LEU A 165 19.07 17.06 -14.57
N LEU A 166 20.03 17.03 -15.48
CA LEU A 166 21.49 17.01 -15.24
C LEU A 166 21.98 18.31 -14.53
N ARG A 167 21.24 18.81 -13.54
CA ARG A 167 21.77 19.78 -12.56
C ARG A 167 22.19 18.99 -11.33
N ARG A 168 23.45 19.17 -10.94
CA ARG A 168 24.06 18.68 -9.70
C ARG A 168 23.36 19.28 -8.48
N ASP A 169 22.14 18.87 -8.20
CA ASP A 169 21.48 19.18 -6.94
C ASP A 169 21.39 17.88 -6.12
N ALA A 170 22.42 17.65 -5.30
CA ALA A 170 22.47 16.56 -4.30
C ALA A 170 21.25 16.54 -3.35
N ALA A 171 20.44 17.60 -3.35
CA ALA A 171 19.18 17.75 -2.62
C ALA A 171 18.04 16.85 -3.13
N LEU A 172 17.99 16.50 -4.42
CA LEU A 172 16.89 15.66 -4.96
C LEU A 172 17.08 14.17 -4.62
N GLY A 173 18.31 13.68 -4.66
CA GLY A 173 18.64 12.31 -4.21
C GLY A 173 18.37 12.10 -2.72
N SER A 174 18.59 13.13 -1.90
CA SER A 174 18.26 13.11 -0.47
C SER A 174 16.77 13.32 -0.20
N GLY A 175 16.06 14.11 -1.02
CA GLY A 175 14.60 14.25 -0.96
C GLY A 175 13.84 12.96 -1.25
N HIS A 176 14.29 12.17 -2.23
CA HIS A 176 13.71 10.86 -2.56
C HIS A 176 13.94 9.84 -1.44
N LEU A 177 15.12 9.83 -0.81
CA LEU A 177 15.41 9.03 0.38
C LEU A 177 14.57 9.48 1.58
N CYS A 178 14.37 10.79 1.76
CA CYS A 178 13.58 11.37 2.85
C CYS A 178 12.07 11.13 2.69
N ALA A 179 11.61 10.83 1.48
CA ALA A 179 10.22 10.51 1.18
C ALA A 179 9.83 9.05 1.50
N GLN A 180 10.80 8.17 1.80
CA GLN A 180 10.50 6.79 2.17
C GLN A 180 9.77 6.74 3.54
N PRO A 181 8.49 6.30 3.59
CA PRO A 181 7.70 6.37 4.83
C PRO A 181 8.19 5.42 5.93
N ALA A 182 8.92 4.36 5.55
CA ALA A 182 9.13 3.15 6.35
C ALA A 182 9.69 3.42 7.76
N ALA A 183 10.71 4.28 7.88
CA ALA A 183 11.37 4.51 9.17
C ALA A 183 10.45 5.13 10.22
N ARG A 184 9.58 6.08 9.83
CA ARG A 184 8.71 6.81 10.77
C ARG A 184 7.39 6.07 11.03
N SER A 185 6.89 5.31 10.06
CA SER A 185 5.74 4.43 10.24
C SER A 185 6.02 3.33 11.27
N MET A 186 7.25 2.81 11.32
CA MET A 186 7.64 1.70 12.20
C MET A 186 7.60 2.09 13.69
N GLU A 187 8.04 3.30 14.04
CA GLU A 187 7.98 3.79 15.42
C GLU A 187 6.54 3.89 15.92
N ARG A 188 5.63 4.45 15.10
CA ARG A 188 4.20 4.55 15.42
C ARG A 188 3.57 3.17 15.62
N ALA A 189 3.87 2.22 14.75
CA ALA A 189 3.36 0.85 14.83
C ALA A 189 3.83 0.15 16.12
N LEU A 190 5.12 0.27 16.47
CA LEU A 190 5.68 -0.30 17.69
C LEU A 190 5.04 0.27 18.96
N VAL A 191 4.76 1.58 19.00
CA VAL A 191 4.05 2.22 20.12
C VAL A 191 2.64 1.65 20.27
N GLU A 192 1.89 1.50 19.16
CA GLU A 192 0.53 0.96 19.21
C GLU A 192 0.50 -0.51 19.64
N ILE A 193 1.42 -1.33 19.11
CA ILE A 193 1.57 -2.73 19.48
C ILE A 193 1.87 -2.84 20.99
N ARG A 194 2.86 -2.08 21.50
CA ARG A 194 3.19 -2.05 22.93
C ARG A 194 2.00 -1.66 23.80
N PHE A 195 1.23 -0.65 23.37
CA PHE A 195 0.04 -0.20 24.08
C PHE A 195 -1.05 -1.28 24.15
N ARG A 196 -1.32 -1.96 23.03
CA ARG A 196 -2.29 -3.08 22.98
C ARG A 196 -1.86 -4.24 23.87
N PHE A 197 -0.59 -4.65 23.82
CA PHE A 197 -0.05 -5.69 24.71
C PHE A 197 -0.16 -5.33 26.19
N SER A 198 0.12 -4.08 26.55
CA SER A 198 -0.05 -3.59 27.93
C SER A 198 -1.49 -3.72 28.41
N ARG A 199 -2.47 -3.23 27.62
CA ARG A 199 -3.88 -3.36 27.95
C ARG A 199 -4.33 -4.82 28.05
N HIS A 200 -3.86 -5.68 27.16
CA HIS A 200 -4.21 -7.10 27.18
C HIS A 200 -3.66 -7.79 28.44
N ARG A 201 -2.42 -7.49 28.84
CA ARG A 201 -1.85 -8.00 30.11
C ARG A 201 -2.66 -7.56 31.33
N VAL A 202 -3.09 -6.30 31.38
CA VAL A 202 -3.95 -5.78 32.45
C VAL A 202 -5.30 -6.50 32.46
N ALA A 203 -5.93 -6.70 31.29
CA ALA A 203 -7.21 -7.40 31.18
C ALA A 203 -7.12 -8.88 31.62
N VAL A 204 -6.04 -9.57 31.23
CA VAL A 204 -5.77 -10.95 31.66
C VAL A 204 -5.52 -11.03 33.18
N ALA A 205 -4.75 -10.08 33.74
CA ALA A 205 -4.52 -10.00 35.18
C ALA A 205 -5.82 -9.72 35.95
N ALA A 206 -6.68 -8.82 35.47
CA ALA A 206 -7.99 -8.54 36.06
C ALA A 206 -8.91 -9.77 36.04
N ARG A 207 -8.98 -10.51 34.91
CA ARG A 207 -9.74 -11.77 34.83
C ARG A 207 -9.22 -12.84 35.80
N ARG A 208 -7.90 -12.99 35.94
CA ARG A 208 -7.30 -13.92 36.91
C ARG A 208 -7.65 -13.54 38.36
N ARG A 209 -7.75 -12.25 38.68
CA ARG A 209 -8.11 -11.77 40.02
C ARG A 209 -9.58 -12.04 40.34
N ILE A 210 -10.48 -11.83 39.37
CA ILE A 210 -11.92 -12.16 39.51
C ILE A 210 -12.13 -13.66 39.73
N LEU A 211 -11.41 -14.52 39.01
CA LEU A 211 -11.49 -15.97 39.17
C LEU A 211 -10.94 -16.47 40.52
N ARG A 212 -9.95 -15.77 41.11
CA ARG A 212 -9.42 -16.09 42.45
C ARG A 212 -10.31 -15.63 43.61
N CYS A 213 -11.23 -14.69 43.40
CA CYS A 213 -12.19 -14.27 44.42
C CYS A 213 -13.50 -15.08 44.40
N ARG A 214 -13.61 -16.08 43.52
CA ARG A 214 -14.78 -16.98 43.42
C ARG A 214 -14.54 -18.38 44.02
N TYR A 215 -13.40 -18.58 44.67
CA TYR A 215 -13.06 -19.78 45.44
C TYR A 215 -12.58 -19.38 46.83
#